data_AF-A0A9P6NKK2-F1
#
_entry.id   AF-A0A9P6NKK2-F1
#
_cell.length_a   1.000
_cell.length_b   1.000
_cell.length_c   1.000
_cell.angle_alpha   90.00
_cell.angle_beta   90.00
_cell.angle_gamma   90.00
#
_symmetry.space_group_name_H-M   'P 1'
#
loop_
_entity.id
_entity.type
_entity.pdbx_description
1 polymer ?
#
loop_
_entity_poly.entity_id
_entity_poly.type
_entity_poly.pdbx_seq_one_letter_code
_entity_poly.pdbx_strand_id
1 'polypeptide(L)'
;MKAHHFSAILGIKMKFSDGWMTKFKKCYNIHKVTLHGEASSVNPDDVASACAQLLEITKDYKPHNIYDADESGLCYHMPPNKVLATEQKAGVKGDKSQITYLLCANANGTHKLDPLVIGSSAKLKSFRGKPAHHYGFQYTSNKNT
;
A
#
# COMPACT_ATOMS: atom_id res chain seq x y z
N MET A 1 5.65 17.81 -15.58
CA MET A 1 7.11 18.02 -15.47
C MET A 1 7.92 17.64 -16.73
N LYS A 2 7.48 16.74 -17.62
CA LYS A 2 8.25 16.36 -18.84
C LYS A 2 8.16 17.34 -20.03
N ALA A 3 7.04 18.03 -20.23
CA ALA A 3 6.83 18.89 -21.42
C ALA A 3 7.72 20.15 -21.45
N HIS A 4 7.95 20.78 -20.29
CA HIS A 4 8.89 21.91 -20.18
C HIS A 4 10.35 21.49 -20.39
N HIS A 5 10.69 20.26 -20.01
CA HIS A 5 12.02 19.70 -20.26
C HIS A 5 12.28 19.50 -21.76
N PHE A 6 11.31 18.98 -22.52
CA PHE A 6 11.42 18.88 -23.99
C PHE A 6 11.43 20.26 -24.67
N SER A 7 10.66 21.22 -24.16
CA SER A 7 10.69 22.62 -24.62
C SER A 7 12.09 23.23 -24.46
N ALA A 8 12.80 22.93 -23.38
CA ALA A 8 14.18 23.36 -23.17
C ALA A 8 15.16 22.66 -24.11
N ILE A 9 15.05 21.34 -24.29
CA ILE A 9 15.91 20.56 -25.22
C ILE A 9 15.76 21.04 -26.66
N LEU A 10 14.53 21.33 -27.09
CA LEU A 10 14.22 21.75 -28.45
C LEU A 10 14.43 23.26 -28.69
N GLY A 11 14.73 24.04 -27.65
CA GLY A 11 14.86 25.50 -27.74
C GLY A 11 13.57 26.25 -28.13
N ILE A 12 12.42 25.58 -28.09
CA ILE A 12 11.12 26.13 -28.49
C ILE A 12 10.29 26.37 -27.25
N LYS A 13 9.83 27.61 -27.02
CA LYS A 13 8.95 27.96 -25.90
C LYS A 13 7.54 27.43 -26.14
N MET A 14 7.26 26.22 -25.66
CA MET A 14 5.95 25.59 -25.82
C MET A 14 5.02 25.95 -24.65
N LYS A 15 3.84 26.48 -24.96
CA LYS A 15 2.74 26.65 -24.00
C LYS A 15 1.68 25.59 -24.29
N PHE A 16 1.56 24.62 -23.41
CA PHE A 16 0.52 23.60 -23.49
C PHE A 16 -0.64 23.98 -22.57
N SER A 17 -1.84 24.03 -23.11
CA SER A 17 -3.06 24.12 -22.31
C SER A 17 -3.53 22.72 -21.90
N ASP A 18 -4.33 22.62 -20.84
CA ASP A 18 -4.96 21.35 -20.45
C ASP A 18 -5.86 20.78 -21.56
N GLY A 19 -6.39 21.66 -22.43
CA GLY A 19 -7.13 21.28 -23.63
C GLY A 19 -6.27 20.54 -24.67
N TRP A 20 -5.00 20.90 -24.83
CA TRP A 20 -4.08 20.19 -25.73
C TRP A 20 -3.85 18.75 -25.26
N MET A 21 -3.56 18.56 -23.96
CA MET A 21 -3.33 17.23 -23.39
C MET A 21 -4.57 16.34 -23.51
N THR A 22 -5.77 16.91 -23.29
CA THR A 22 -7.04 16.19 -23.43
C THR A 22 -7.29 15.76 -24.89
N LYS A 23 -7.07 16.67 -25.85
CA LYS A 23 -7.20 16.34 -27.28
C LYS A 23 -6.16 15.31 -27.73
N PHE A 24 -4.91 15.43 -27.28
CA PHE A 24 -3.85 14.47 -27.55
C PHE A 24 -4.24 13.07 -27.08
N LYS A 25 -4.65 12.92 -25.82
CA LYS A 25 -5.12 11.64 -25.27
C LYS A 25 -6.28 11.06 -26.11
N LYS A 26 -7.23 11.90 -26.51
CA LYS A 26 -8.37 11.49 -27.36
C LYS A 26 -7.93 11.03 -28.75
N CYS A 27 -7.02 11.76 -29.42
CA CYS A 27 -6.53 11.40 -30.75
C CYS A 27 -5.79 10.05 -30.76
N TYR A 28 -5.01 9.76 -29.72
CA TYR A 28 -4.26 8.52 -29.60
C TYR A 28 -4.98 7.44 -28.79
N ASN A 29 -6.26 7.64 -28.46
CA ASN A 29 -7.07 6.75 -27.63
C ASN A 29 -6.43 6.39 -26.26
N ILE A 30 -5.60 7.26 -25.69
CA ILE A 30 -4.94 7.03 -24.41
C ILE A 30 -5.94 7.28 -23.29
N HIS A 31 -6.27 6.23 -22.55
CA HIS A 31 -7.16 6.32 -21.39
C HIS A 31 -6.60 5.54 -20.21
N LYS A 32 -7.16 5.80 -19.04
CA LYS A 32 -6.80 5.13 -17.79
C LYS A 32 -7.47 3.77 -17.76
N VAL A 33 -6.68 2.71 -17.74
CA VAL A 33 -7.18 1.34 -17.53
C VAL A 33 -6.88 0.95 -16.09
N THR A 34 -7.89 0.45 -15.38
CA THR A 34 -7.73 -0.10 -14.02
C THR A 34 -7.70 -1.62 -14.12
N LEU A 35 -6.70 -2.26 -13.52
CA LEU A 35 -6.66 -3.71 -13.44
C LEU A 35 -7.42 -4.12 -12.16
N HIS A 36 -8.38 -5.03 -12.30
CA HIS A 36 -9.18 -5.49 -11.17
C HIS A 36 -8.40 -6.55 -10.38
N GLY A 37 -8.39 -6.41 -9.05
CA GLY A 37 -7.94 -7.46 -8.13
C GLY A 37 -9.15 -8.23 -7.58
N GLU A 38 -8.91 -9.41 -7.01
CA GLU A 38 -9.93 -10.20 -6.33
C GLU A 38 -10.49 -9.43 -5.12
N ALA A 39 -11.81 -9.31 -5.06
CA ALA A 39 -12.51 -8.88 -3.87
C ALA A 39 -12.91 -10.12 -3.07
N SER A 40 -12.39 -10.27 -1.86
CA SER A 40 -12.88 -11.30 -0.95
C SER A 40 -14.26 -10.86 -0.46
N SER A 41 -15.32 -11.57 -0.88
CA SER A 41 -16.68 -11.29 -0.42
C SER A 41 -16.86 -11.81 1.00
N VAL A 42 -16.90 -10.92 1.98
CA VAL A 42 -17.28 -11.25 3.37
C VAL A 42 -18.77 -10.97 3.54
N ASN A 43 -19.50 -11.88 4.18
CA ASN A 43 -20.92 -11.70 4.48
C ASN A 43 -21.10 -10.62 5.57
N PRO A 44 -21.88 -9.55 5.33
CA PRO A 44 -22.08 -8.49 6.30
C PRO A 44 -22.71 -8.97 7.62
N ASP A 45 -23.54 -10.01 7.59
CA ASP A 45 -24.19 -10.53 8.81
C ASP A 45 -23.18 -11.20 9.75
N ASP A 46 -22.18 -11.89 9.18
CA ASP A 46 -21.11 -12.53 9.96
C ASP A 46 -20.23 -11.47 10.64
N VAL A 47 -19.97 -10.35 9.95
CA VAL A 47 -19.23 -9.20 10.52
C VAL A 47 -20.02 -8.58 11.66
N ALA A 48 -21.32 -8.35 11.49
CA ALA A 48 -22.16 -7.76 12.54
C ALA A 48 -22.20 -8.64 13.79
N SER A 49 -22.34 -9.96 13.61
CA SER A 49 -22.31 -10.94 14.71
C SER A 49 -20.97 -10.93 15.45
N ALA A 50 -19.86 -10.94 14.71
CA ALA A 50 -18.51 -10.88 15.31
C ALA A 50 -18.28 -9.57 16.08
N CYS A 51 -18.71 -8.43 15.53
CA CYS A 51 -18.62 -7.14 16.22
C CYS A 51 -19.41 -7.13 17.53
N ALA A 52 -20.62 -7.69 17.56
CA ALA A 52 -21.42 -7.77 18.77
C ALA A 52 -20.74 -8.61 19.87
N GLN A 53 -20.13 -9.74 19.49
CA GLN A 53 -19.37 -10.59 20.42
C GLN A 53 -18.14 -9.89 20.99
N LEU A 54 -17.38 -9.17 20.14
CA LEU A 54 -16.21 -8.40 20.58
C LEU A 54 -16.60 -7.28 21.55
N LEU A 55 -17.72 -6.59 21.31
CA LEU A 55 -18.24 -5.57 22.21
C LEU A 55 -18.62 -6.16 23.58
N GLU A 56 -19.22 -7.35 23.60
CA GLU A 56 -19.58 -8.03 24.86
C GLU A 56 -18.33 -8.43 25.67
N ILE A 57 -17.29 -8.95 25.00
CA ILE A 57 -16.02 -9.31 25.65
C ILE A 57 -15.30 -8.06 26.19
N THR A 58 -15.38 -6.95 25.47
CA THR A 58 -14.64 -5.72 25.80
C THR A 58 -15.42 -4.75 26.68
N LYS A 59 -16.67 -5.04 27.05
CA LYS A 59 -17.58 -4.12 27.77
C LYS A 59 -17.03 -3.58 29.09
N ASP A 60 -16.30 -4.41 29.83
CA ASP A 60 -15.78 -4.06 31.17
C ASP A 60 -14.41 -3.37 31.10
N TYR A 61 -13.83 -3.25 29.91
CA TYR A 61 -12.55 -2.61 29.68
C TYR A 61 -12.74 -1.17 29.26
N LYS A 62 -11.93 -0.27 29.83
CA LYS A 62 -11.87 1.12 29.36
C LYS A 62 -11.27 1.16 27.95
N PRO A 63 -11.71 2.08 27.07
CA PRO A 63 -11.19 2.17 25.69
C PRO A 63 -9.66 2.28 25.56
N HIS A 64 -8.96 2.87 26.52
CA HIS A 64 -7.50 2.96 26.50
C HIS A 64 -6.78 1.63 26.82
N ASN A 65 -7.50 0.65 27.36
CA ASN A 65 -7.02 -0.69 27.69
C ASN A 65 -7.37 -1.73 26.62
N ILE A 66 -8.18 -1.36 25.62
CA ILE A 66 -8.52 -2.23 24.49
C ILE A 66 -7.54 -1.91 23.37
N TYR A 67 -6.77 -2.90 22.93
CA TYR A 67 -5.84 -2.78 21.81
C TYR A 67 -6.29 -3.65 20.66
N ASP A 68 -6.12 -3.12 19.45
CA ASP A 68 -6.23 -3.87 18.22
C ASP A 68 -4.85 -3.91 17.56
N ALA A 69 -4.56 -5.01 16.88
CA ALA A 69 -3.32 -5.21 16.15
C ALA A 69 -3.59 -5.91 14.82
N ASP A 70 -3.06 -5.34 13.74
CA ASP A 70 -3.26 -5.87 12.40
C ASP A 70 -1.96 -5.85 11.58
N GLU A 71 -1.85 -6.82 10.67
CA GLU A 71 -0.71 -6.96 9.77
C GLU A 71 -1.00 -6.29 8.43
N SER A 72 -0.16 -5.32 8.05
CA SER A 72 -0.24 -4.66 6.75
C SER A 72 0.98 -4.95 5.89
N GLY A 73 0.76 -5.44 4.68
CA GLY A 73 1.81 -5.73 3.69
C GLY A 73 2.08 -4.57 2.76
N LEU A 74 3.32 -4.08 2.71
CA LEU A 74 3.79 -3.11 1.71
C LEU A 74 4.49 -3.84 0.56
N CYS A 75 3.79 -4.02 -0.56
CA CYS A 75 4.35 -4.61 -1.78
C CYS A 75 5.18 -3.58 -2.57
N TYR A 76 6.45 -3.42 -2.21
CA TYR A 76 7.32 -2.38 -2.76
C TYR A 76 7.78 -2.62 -4.20
N HIS A 77 7.69 -3.87 -4.70
CA HIS A 77 7.95 -4.20 -6.11
C HIS A 77 6.67 -4.30 -6.96
N MET A 78 5.49 -4.04 -6.40
CA MET A 78 4.24 -4.16 -7.14
C MET A 78 4.13 -3.07 -8.21
N PRO A 79 3.90 -3.42 -9.48
CA PRO A 79 3.65 -2.42 -10.52
C PRO A 79 2.33 -1.68 -10.27
N PRO A 80 2.18 -0.43 -10.76
CA PRO A 80 0.96 0.33 -10.56
C PRO A 80 -0.25 -0.39 -11.16
N ASN A 81 -1.34 -0.44 -10.40
CA ASN A 81 -2.59 -1.10 -10.80
C ASN A 81 -3.40 -0.32 -11.86
N LYS A 82 -2.86 0.82 -12.31
CA LYS A 82 -3.45 1.73 -13.27
C LYS A 82 -2.38 2.13 -14.28
N VAL A 83 -2.64 1.86 -15.55
CA VAL A 83 -1.74 2.22 -16.65
C VAL A 83 -2.48 3.11 -17.65
N LEU A 84 -1.72 3.95 -18.34
CA LEU A 84 -2.21 4.65 -19.52
C LEU A 84 -1.96 3.76 -20.74
N ALA A 85 -3.02 3.34 -21.40
CA ALA A 85 -2.96 2.45 -22.54
C ALA A 85 -3.92 2.92 -23.63
N THR A 86 -3.62 2.53 -24.87
CA THR A 86 -4.46 2.75 -26.06
C THR A 86 -5.50 1.65 -26.26
N GLU A 87 -5.33 0.53 -25.56
CA GLU A 87 -6.12 -0.69 -25.61
C GLU A 87 -6.03 -1.42 -24.27
N GLN A 88 -6.93 -2.37 -24.02
CA GLN A 88 -6.87 -3.21 -22.82
C GLN A 88 -5.63 -4.11 -22.90
N LYS A 89 -4.71 -3.92 -21.94
CA LYS A 89 -3.49 -4.72 -21.82
C LYS A 89 -3.68 -5.79 -20.76
N ALA A 90 -3.16 -6.99 -21.01
CA ALA A 90 -3.02 -7.99 -19.96
C ALA A 90 -2.14 -7.43 -18.84
N GLY A 91 -2.55 -7.69 -17.58
CA GLY A 91 -1.76 -7.29 -16.42
C GLY A 91 -0.41 -7.99 -16.39
N VAL A 92 0.63 -7.30 -15.93
CA VAL A 92 1.90 -7.93 -15.59
C VAL A 92 1.71 -8.66 -14.26
N LYS A 93 2.17 -9.92 -14.16
CA LYS A 93 2.20 -10.63 -12.88
C LYS A 93 3.01 -9.79 -11.88
N GLY A 94 2.32 -9.23 -10.88
CA GLY A 94 2.95 -8.39 -9.89
C GLY A 94 3.95 -9.18 -9.05
N ASP A 95 5.12 -8.60 -8.83
CA ASP A 95 6.02 -9.07 -7.79
C ASP A 95 5.40 -8.70 -6.44
N LYS A 96 5.00 -9.73 -5.69
CA LYS A 96 4.40 -9.60 -4.35
C LYS A 96 5.47 -9.58 -3.24
N SER A 97 6.72 -9.31 -3.58
CA SER A 97 7.75 -9.00 -2.59
C SER A 97 7.26 -7.86 -1.70
N GLN A 98 6.98 -8.22 -0.45
CA GLN A 98 6.36 -7.34 0.52
C GLN A 98 7.17 -7.29 1.81
N ILE A 99 7.12 -6.14 2.47
CA ILE A 99 7.53 -5.99 3.86
C ILE A 99 6.23 -5.91 4.66
N THR A 100 6.08 -6.80 5.64
CA THR A 100 4.91 -6.81 6.51
C THR A 100 5.19 -5.96 7.74
N TYR A 101 4.20 -5.20 8.18
CA TYR A 101 4.24 -4.41 9.41
C TYR A 101 3.11 -4.88 10.31
N LEU A 102 3.41 -5.20 11.56
CA LEU A 102 2.40 -5.33 12.60
C LEU A 102 2.23 -3.96 13.25
N LEU A 103 1.02 -3.42 13.15
CA LEU A 103 0.64 -2.14 13.74
C LEU A 103 -0.33 -2.40 14.89
N CYS A 104 -0.16 -1.71 16.01
CA CYS A 104 -1.04 -1.86 17.16
C CYS A 104 -1.34 -0.51 17.81
N ALA A 105 -2.61 -0.28 18.14
CA ALA A 105 -3.08 0.94 18.79
C ALA A 105 -4.25 0.64 19.73
N ASN A 106 -4.46 1.50 20.72
CA ASN A 106 -5.64 1.40 21.57
C ASN A 106 -6.90 1.97 20.92
N ALA A 107 -8.07 1.54 21.40
CA ALA A 107 -9.35 1.85 20.78
C ALA A 107 -9.69 3.35 20.77
N ASN A 108 -9.11 4.16 21.66
CA ASN A 108 -9.28 5.62 21.66
C ASN A 108 -8.15 6.39 20.93
N GLY A 109 -7.16 5.68 20.37
CA GLY A 109 -6.07 6.25 19.58
C GLY A 109 -5.03 7.08 20.35
N THR A 110 -5.08 7.09 21.68
CA THR A 110 -4.14 7.85 22.53
C THR A 110 -2.78 7.19 22.65
N HIS A 111 -2.70 5.87 22.43
CA HIS A 111 -1.46 5.12 22.49
C HIS A 111 -1.32 4.22 21.25
N LYS A 112 -0.16 4.30 20.62
CA LYS A 112 0.24 3.50 19.47
C LYS A 112 1.57 2.85 19.82
N LEU A 113 1.67 1.54 19.62
CA LEU A 113 2.92 0.81 19.80
C LEU A 113 3.84 1.06 18.61
N ASP A 114 5.14 0.94 18.84
CA ASP A 114 6.14 1.01 17.78
C ASP A 114 5.86 -0.09 16.73
N PRO A 115 5.85 0.24 15.42
CA PRO A 115 5.66 -0.77 14.39
C PRO A 115 6.71 -1.87 14.45
N LEU A 116 6.26 -3.13 14.36
CA LEU A 116 7.14 -4.28 14.20
C LEU A 116 7.24 -4.66 12.73
N VAL A 117 8.45 -4.63 12.19
CA VAL A 117 8.72 -5.07 10.81
C VAL A 117 8.88 -6.59 10.79
N ILE A 118 8.13 -7.26 9.92
CA ILE A 118 8.15 -8.71 9.73
C ILE A 118 8.62 -9.00 8.31
N GLY A 119 9.60 -9.89 8.17
CA GLY A 119 10.01 -10.40 6.88
C GLY A 119 10.29 -11.90 6.88
N SER A 120 10.60 -12.44 5.72
CA SER A 120 10.81 -13.88 5.53
C SER A 120 12.19 -14.38 6.00
N SER A 121 13.17 -13.48 6.18
CA SER A 121 14.56 -13.86 6.45
C SER A 121 15.08 -13.35 7.79
N ALA A 122 15.60 -14.25 8.63
CA ALA A 122 16.19 -13.87 9.93
C ALA A 122 17.36 -12.89 9.83
N LYS A 123 18.10 -12.89 8.71
CA LYS A 123 19.26 -12.02 8.49
C LYS A 123 19.17 -11.37 7.11
N LEU A 124 18.65 -10.15 7.08
CA LEU A 124 18.59 -9.36 5.86
C LEU A 124 19.99 -8.88 5.45
N LYS A 125 20.40 -9.21 4.22
CA LYS A 125 21.66 -8.70 3.62
C LYS A 125 21.69 -7.17 3.60
N SER A 126 20.52 -6.53 3.45
CA SER A 126 20.38 -5.07 3.48
C SER A 126 20.80 -4.44 4.81
N PHE A 127 20.78 -5.19 5.92
CA PHE A 127 21.21 -4.68 7.23
C PHE A 127 22.73 -4.67 7.40
N ARG A 128 23.50 -5.18 6.42
CA ARG A 128 24.98 -5.16 6.42
C ARG A 128 25.61 -5.66 7.73
N GLY A 129 24.99 -6.69 8.33
CA GLY A 129 25.46 -7.29 9.58
C GLY A 129 25.07 -6.53 10.85
N LYS A 130 24.36 -5.42 10.76
CA LYS A 130 23.86 -4.65 11.91
C LYS A 130 22.47 -5.15 12.33
N PRO A 131 22.11 -5.06 13.61
CA PRO A 131 20.77 -5.40 14.07
C PRO A 131 19.75 -4.32 13.64
N ALA A 132 18.47 -4.68 13.52
CA ALA A 132 17.42 -3.76 13.08
C ALA A 132 17.28 -2.51 13.95
N HIS A 133 17.45 -2.64 15.27
CA HIS A 133 17.38 -1.50 16.19
C HIS A 133 18.45 -0.44 15.89
N HIS A 134 19.55 -0.78 15.21
CA HIS A 134 20.54 0.20 14.74
C HIS A 134 19.94 1.21 13.76
N TYR A 135 18.91 0.80 13.02
CA TYR A 135 18.18 1.62 12.06
C TYR A 135 16.88 2.22 12.64
N GLY A 136 16.63 2.05 13.94
CA GLY A 136 15.49 2.65 14.63
C GLY A 136 14.17 1.90 14.48
N PHE A 137 14.19 0.61 14.12
CA PHE A 137 12.98 -0.20 14.06
C PHE A 137 13.17 -1.60 14.64
N GLN A 138 12.07 -2.21 15.08
CA GLN A 138 12.04 -3.61 15.50
C GLN A 138 11.84 -4.51 14.29
N TYR A 139 12.53 -5.66 14.28
CA TYR A 139 12.44 -6.64 13.19
C TYR A 139 12.32 -8.04 13.74
N THR A 140 11.41 -8.83 13.18
CA THR A 140 11.36 -10.27 13.37
C THR A 140 11.23 -10.96 12.02
N SER A 141 11.64 -12.23 11.98
CA SER A 141 11.46 -13.07 10.79
C SER A 141 10.48 -14.19 11.05
N ASN A 142 9.52 -14.36 10.16
CA ASN A 142 8.63 -15.51 10.17
C ASN A 142 8.78 -16.29 8.85
N LYS A 143 9.07 -17.60 8.96
CA LYS A 143 9.25 -18.48 7.80
C LYS A 143 7.96 -18.77 7.04
N ASN A 144 6.81 -18.47 7.66
CA ASN A 144 5.48 -18.69 7.09
C ASN A 144 4.93 -17.44 6.36
N THR A 145 5.70 -16.35 6.30
CA THR A 145 5.45 -15.17 5.46
C THR A 145 6.21 -15.27 4.16
#